data_AF-A0A0E0EJS1-F1
#
_entry.id   AF-A0A0E0EJS1-F1
#
_cell.length_a   1.000
_cell.length_b   1.000
_cell.length_c   1.000
_cell.angle_alpha   90.00
_cell.angle_beta   90.00
_cell.angle_gamma   90.00
#
_symmetry.space_group_name_H-M   'P 1'
#
loop_
_entity.id
_entity.type
_entity.pdbx_description
1 polymer ?
#
loop_
_entity_poly.entity_id
_entity_poly.type
_entity_poly.pdbx_seq_one_letter_code
_entity_poly.pdbx_strand_id
1 'polypeptide(L)'
;MAAAAAADSTSAVPPAVVSAAEDTLAAAESVGDHLAELVAAAGEDPDAIAELPPLRRARAFLAMAKAAASLFAGRQLSRCSGVDPDEHPIKKEFERLSLWEEKLNRFEDWDKDQKRSMQAISRGEGGSYSGNKRKPQPPRPNKKSVRAATEEFLAKAALELSGHNESKVKGPIRLLSDEDED
;
A
#
# COMPACT_ATOMS: atom_id res chain seq x y z
N MET A 1 31.26 -53.79 -30.31
CA MET A 1 30.18 -52.88 -30.73
C MET A 1 28.88 -53.48 -30.20
N ALA A 2 28.02 -52.81 -29.45
CA ALA A 2 27.78 -51.39 -29.28
C ALA A 2 27.50 -51.05 -27.81
N ALA A 3 27.83 -49.82 -27.44
CA ALA A 3 27.65 -49.27 -26.10
C ALA A 3 26.18 -49.12 -25.75
N ALA A 4 25.84 -49.51 -24.52
CA ALA A 4 24.60 -49.12 -23.87
C ALA A 4 24.61 -47.60 -23.69
N ALA A 5 23.84 -46.89 -24.51
CA ALA A 5 23.49 -45.51 -24.25
C ALA A 5 22.58 -45.52 -23.02
N ALA A 6 23.15 -45.14 -21.88
CA ALA A 6 22.39 -44.76 -20.71
C ALA A 6 21.39 -43.71 -21.16
N ALA A 7 20.11 -44.07 -21.14
CA ALA A 7 19.02 -43.13 -21.29
C ALA A 7 19.06 -42.25 -20.04
N ASP A 8 19.82 -41.17 -20.14
CA ASP A 8 19.76 -40.07 -19.20
C ASP A 8 18.30 -39.63 -19.19
N SER A 9 17.63 -39.88 -18.07
CA SER A 9 16.24 -39.50 -17.85
C SER A 9 16.22 -37.98 -17.76
N THR A 10 16.26 -37.35 -18.93
CA THR A 10 16.22 -35.91 -19.09
C THR A 10 14.95 -35.43 -18.40
N SER A 11 15.15 -34.53 -17.43
CA SER A 11 14.14 -33.83 -16.64
C SER A 11 12.75 -33.81 -17.28
N ALA A 12 11.72 -34.24 -16.54
CA ALA A 12 10.32 -34.14 -16.95
C ALA A 12 9.86 -32.68 -17.21
N VAL A 13 10.69 -31.70 -16.84
CA VAL A 13 10.47 -30.27 -17.02
C VAL A 13 11.22 -29.78 -18.26
N PRO A 14 10.55 -29.07 -19.20
CA PRO A 14 11.19 -28.48 -20.37
C PRO A 14 12.32 -27.51 -20.00
N PRO A 15 13.44 -27.47 -20.75
CA PRO A 15 14.59 -26.61 -20.44
C PRO A 15 14.23 -25.11 -20.45
N ALA A 16 13.27 -24.70 -21.27
CA ALA A 16 12.77 -23.33 -21.30
C ALA A 16 12.15 -22.91 -19.96
N VAL A 17 11.48 -23.83 -19.25
CA VAL A 17 10.90 -23.56 -17.93
C VAL A 17 12.00 -23.40 -16.88
N VAL A 18 13.05 -24.22 -16.96
CA VAL A 18 14.21 -24.11 -16.07
C VAL A 18 14.92 -22.77 -16.28
N SER A 19 15.22 -22.40 -17.53
CA SER A 19 15.83 -21.10 -17.86
C SER A 19 14.97 -19.93 -17.39
N ALA A 20 13.65 -19.96 -17.62
CA ALA A 20 12.75 -18.90 -17.16
C ALA A 20 12.71 -18.80 -15.62
N ALA A 21 12.81 -19.93 -14.92
CA ALA A 21 12.89 -19.95 -13.47
C ALA A 21 14.21 -19.37 -12.95
N GLU A 22 15.33 -19.69 -13.59
CA GLU A 22 16.66 -19.11 -13.28
C GLU A 22 16.67 -17.60 -13.52
N ASP A 23 16.13 -17.13 -14.65
CA ASP A 23 16.01 -15.69 -14.96
C ASP A 23 15.14 -14.97 -13.93
N THR A 24 14.03 -15.60 -13.52
CA THR A 24 13.12 -15.04 -12.52
C THR A 24 13.78 -14.99 -11.14
N LEU A 25 14.55 -16.01 -10.77
CA LEU A 25 15.32 -16.05 -9.53
C LEU A 25 16.36 -14.92 -9.51
N ALA A 26 17.17 -14.80 -10.58
CA ALA A 26 18.19 -13.76 -10.69
C ALA A 26 17.56 -12.35 -10.62
N ALA A 27 16.42 -12.14 -11.26
CA ALA A 27 15.69 -10.87 -11.18
C ALA A 27 15.17 -10.60 -9.76
N ALA A 28 14.65 -11.62 -9.07
CA ALA A 28 14.15 -11.48 -7.69
C ALA A 28 15.28 -11.18 -6.70
N GLU A 29 16.44 -11.82 -6.84
CA GLU A 29 17.64 -11.55 -6.04
C GLU A 29 18.11 -10.12 -6.26
N SER A 30 18.22 -9.68 -7.52
CA SER A 30 18.57 -8.29 -7.85
C SER A 30 17.61 -7.28 -7.22
N VAL A 31 16.29 -7.48 -7.31
CA VAL A 31 15.32 -6.60 -6.65
C VAL A 31 15.49 -6.62 -5.12
N GLY A 32 15.80 -7.79 -4.55
CA GLY A 32 16.10 -7.95 -3.13
C GLY A 32 17.31 -7.13 -2.69
N ASP A 33 18.40 -7.17 -3.45
CA ASP A 33 19.65 -6.45 -3.15
C ASP A 33 19.43 -4.93 -3.17
N HIS A 34 18.78 -4.41 -4.21
CA HIS A 34 18.48 -2.97 -4.30
C HIS A 34 17.53 -2.51 -3.18
N LEU A 35 16.58 -3.35 -2.79
CA LEU A 35 15.67 -3.04 -1.68
C LEU A 35 16.42 -3.04 -0.34
N ALA A 36 17.33 -3.98 -0.12
CA ALA A 36 18.16 -4.04 1.07
C ALA A 36 19.06 -2.81 1.20
N GLU A 37 19.68 -2.36 0.09
CA GLU A 37 20.43 -1.11 0.03
C GLU A 37 19.56 0.10 0.39
N LEU A 38 18.36 0.18 -0.17
CA LEU A 38 17.43 1.27 0.10
C LEU A 38 16.95 1.29 1.57
N VAL A 39 16.69 0.12 2.15
CA VAL A 39 16.32 -0.02 3.56
C VAL A 39 17.49 0.34 4.48
N ALA A 40 18.72 -0.05 4.13
CA ALA A 40 19.92 0.31 4.88
C ALA A 40 20.13 1.84 4.87
N ALA A 41 20.03 2.47 3.70
CA ALA A 41 20.14 3.93 3.57
C ALA A 41 19.04 4.66 4.37
N ALA A 42 17.81 4.16 4.37
CA ALA A 42 16.72 4.71 5.19
C ALA A 42 16.92 4.48 6.70
N GLY A 43 17.73 3.50 7.10
CA GLY A 43 18.12 3.28 8.49
C GLY A 43 19.19 4.27 8.98
N GLU A 44 20.07 4.70 8.08
CA GLU A 44 21.08 5.74 8.37
C GLU A 44 20.46 7.13 8.44
N ASP A 45 19.54 7.43 7.52
CA ASP A 45 18.79 8.67 7.49
C ASP A 45 17.30 8.41 7.20
N PRO A 46 16.47 8.34 8.26
CA PRO A 46 15.02 8.15 8.13
C PRO A 46 14.32 9.27 7.37
N ASP A 47 14.90 10.46 7.37
CA ASP A 47 14.31 11.65 6.75
C ASP A 47 14.83 11.87 5.32
N ALA A 48 15.80 11.09 4.82
CA ALA A 48 16.36 11.22 3.47
C ALA A 48 15.30 11.26 2.37
N ILE A 49 14.31 10.36 2.43
CA ILE A 49 13.18 10.35 1.47
C ILE A 49 12.30 11.59 1.68
N ALA A 50 12.15 12.05 2.92
CA ALA A 50 11.39 13.24 3.28
C ALA A 50 12.10 14.56 2.95
N GLU A 51 13.38 14.53 2.59
CA GLU A 51 14.11 15.71 2.09
C GLU A 51 14.07 15.81 0.56
N LEU A 52 13.77 14.72 -0.15
CA LEU A 52 13.66 14.72 -1.62
C LEU A 52 12.58 15.71 -2.13
N PRO A 53 12.82 16.39 -3.27
CA PRO A 53 11.77 17.16 -3.94
C PRO A 53 10.49 16.32 -4.13
N PRO A 54 9.28 16.91 -4.05
CA PRO A 54 8.02 16.15 -4.02
C PRO A 54 7.88 15.12 -5.14
N LEU A 55 8.33 15.44 -6.35
CA LEU A 55 8.31 14.52 -7.49
C LEU A 55 9.25 13.33 -7.31
N ARG A 56 10.48 13.56 -6.85
CA ARG A 56 11.47 12.50 -6.58
C ARG A 56 11.03 11.61 -5.41
N ARG A 57 10.43 12.22 -4.39
CA ARG A 57 9.84 11.51 -3.26
C ARG A 57 8.72 10.57 -3.70
N ALA A 58 7.80 11.05 -4.53
CA ALA A 58 6.73 10.22 -5.09
C ALA A 58 7.28 9.06 -5.93
N ARG A 59 8.37 9.28 -6.71
CA ARG A 59 9.06 8.22 -7.43
C ARG A 59 9.67 7.16 -6.52
N ALA A 60 10.35 7.58 -5.44
CA ALA A 60 10.93 6.66 -4.48
C ALA A 60 9.86 5.76 -3.86
N PHE A 61 8.72 6.33 -3.44
CA PHE A 61 7.60 5.54 -2.92
C PHE A 61 6.96 4.62 -3.95
N LEU A 62 6.81 5.07 -5.20
CA LEU A 62 6.29 4.23 -6.28
C LEU A 62 7.23 3.05 -6.57
N ALA A 63 8.55 3.28 -6.60
CA ALA A 63 9.54 2.24 -6.79
C ALA A 63 9.51 1.21 -5.65
N MET A 64 9.43 1.66 -4.39
CA MET A 64 9.26 0.75 -3.25
C MET A 64 7.97 -0.07 -3.34
N ALA A 65 6.85 0.57 -3.68
CA ALA A 65 5.58 -0.12 -3.81
C ALA A 65 5.59 -1.17 -4.95
N LYS A 66 6.23 -0.86 -6.08
CA LYS A 66 6.45 -1.80 -7.18
C LYS A 66 7.35 -2.98 -6.77
N ALA A 67 8.47 -2.71 -6.12
CA ALA A 67 9.37 -3.76 -5.64
C ALA A 67 8.65 -4.70 -4.65
N ALA A 68 7.92 -4.14 -3.68
CA ALA A 68 7.12 -4.91 -2.74
C ALA A 68 6.04 -5.76 -3.46
N ALA A 69 5.27 -5.17 -4.38
CA ALA A 69 4.25 -5.88 -5.14
C ALA A 69 4.85 -7.03 -5.98
N SER A 70 5.99 -6.82 -6.61
CA SER A 70 6.70 -7.86 -7.37
C SER A 70 7.18 -9.01 -6.47
N LEU A 71 7.71 -8.72 -5.28
CA LEU A 71 8.11 -9.76 -4.32
C LEU A 71 6.91 -10.55 -3.79
N PHE A 72 5.80 -9.87 -3.47
CA PHE A 72 4.55 -10.52 -3.09
C PHE A 72 4.02 -11.39 -4.23
N ALA A 73 4.05 -10.91 -5.47
CA ALA A 73 3.61 -11.66 -6.65
C ALA A 73 4.47 -12.90 -6.86
N GLY A 74 5.80 -12.79 -6.82
CA GLY A 74 6.71 -13.93 -6.93
C GLY A 74 6.48 -14.97 -5.82
N ARG A 75 6.33 -14.51 -4.57
CA ARG A 75 6.03 -15.39 -3.43
C ARG A 75 4.69 -16.08 -3.58
N GLN A 76 3.68 -15.36 -4.06
CA GLN A 76 2.33 -15.90 -4.19
C GLN A 76 2.24 -16.84 -5.40
N LEU A 77 2.83 -16.49 -6.55
CA LEU A 77 3.00 -17.40 -7.70
C LEU A 77 3.72 -18.69 -7.31
N SER A 78 4.83 -18.57 -6.56
CA SER A 78 5.58 -19.73 -6.07
C SER A 78 4.73 -20.60 -5.13
N ARG A 79 3.77 -20.00 -4.43
CA ARG A 79 2.80 -20.69 -3.57
C ARG A 79 1.48 -21.01 -4.26
N CYS A 80 1.30 -20.67 -5.54
CA CYS A 80 0.03 -20.83 -6.23
C CYS A 80 -0.26 -22.32 -6.46
N SER A 81 -0.99 -22.88 -5.52
CA SER A 81 -1.91 -23.98 -5.69
C SER A 81 -3.06 -23.57 -6.64
N GLY A 82 -2.79 -23.51 -7.94
CA GLY A 82 -3.84 -23.51 -8.98
C GLY A 82 -4.77 -22.29 -9.08
N VAL A 83 -4.40 -21.11 -8.58
CA VAL A 83 -5.15 -19.86 -8.83
C VAL A 83 -4.72 -19.30 -10.19
N ASP A 84 -5.70 -18.95 -11.03
CA ASP A 84 -5.47 -18.30 -12.31
C ASP A 84 -4.71 -16.95 -12.10
N PRO A 85 -3.55 -16.74 -12.76
CA PRO A 85 -2.83 -15.47 -12.72
C PRO A 85 -3.69 -14.24 -12.99
N ASP A 86 -4.74 -14.38 -13.82
CA ASP A 86 -5.62 -13.27 -14.20
C ASP A 86 -6.69 -12.93 -13.16
N GLU A 87 -7.03 -13.86 -12.27
CA GLU A 87 -7.98 -13.63 -11.16
C GLU A 87 -7.30 -13.21 -9.86
N HIS A 88 -5.97 -13.26 -9.83
CA HIS A 88 -5.21 -13.01 -8.62
C HIS A 88 -5.39 -11.55 -8.13
N PRO A 89 -5.66 -11.31 -6.82
CA PRO A 89 -5.92 -9.97 -6.30
C PRO A 89 -4.76 -9.00 -6.50
N ILE A 90 -3.54 -9.52 -6.65
CA ILE A 90 -2.34 -8.72 -6.93
C ILE A 90 -2.39 -8.00 -8.29
N LYS A 91 -3.19 -8.48 -9.24
CA LYS A 91 -3.36 -7.82 -10.54
C LYS A 91 -3.91 -6.40 -10.38
N LYS A 92 -4.89 -6.22 -9.48
CA LYS A 92 -5.45 -4.91 -9.13
C LYS A 92 -4.40 -3.98 -8.51
N GLU A 93 -3.44 -4.55 -7.78
CA GLU A 93 -2.33 -3.80 -7.21
C GLU A 93 -1.38 -3.29 -8.31
N PHE A 94 -1.06 -4.12 -9.30
CA PHE A 94 -0.29 -3.68 -10.47
C PHE A 94 -1.03 -2.62 -11.30
N GLU A 95 -2.33 -2.80 -11.55
CA GLU A 95 -3.16 -1.78 -12.22
C GLU A 95 -3.13 -0.45 -11.48
N ARG A 96 -3.25 -0.48 -10.15
CA ARG A 96 -3.16 0.72 -9.31
C ARG A 96 -1.80 1.40 -9.44
N LEU A 97 -0.70 0.63 -9.41
CA LEU A 97 0.65 1.15 -9.57
C LEU A 97 0.89 1.75 -10.96
N SER A 98 0.39 1.13 -12.02
CA SER A 98 0.44 1.66 -13.39
C SER A 98 -0.28 3.00 -13.52
N LEU A 99 -1.45 3.16 -12.89
CA LEU A 99 -2.16 4.44 -12.87
C LEU A 99 -1.36 5.53 -12.15
N TRP A 100 -0.65 5.20 -11.07
CA TRP A 100 0.21 6.16 -10.38
C TRP A 100 1.45 6.55 -11.18
N GLU A 101 2.05 5.59 -11.89
CA GLU A 101 3.13 5.86 -12.82
C GLU A 101 2.70 6.78 -13.95
N GLU A 102 1.56 6.50 -14.59
CA GLU A 102 1.03 7.35 -15.66
C GLU A 102 0.78 8.79 -15.17
N LYS A 103 0.18 8.93 -13.98
CA LYS A 103 -0.01 10.26 -13.35
C LYS A 103 1.32 10.96 -13.15
N LEU A 104 2.32 10.25 -12.64
CA LEU A 104 3.62 10.82 -12.32
C LEU A 104 4.38 11.27 -13.57
N ASN A 105 4.33 10.46 -14.63
CA ASN A 105 4.90 10.81 -15.93
C ASN A 105 4.18 12.03 -16.54
N ARG A 106 2.84 12.07 -16.45
CA ARG A 106 2.05 13.22 -16.89
C ARG A 106 2.46 14.52 -16.19
N PHE A 107 2.82 14.47 -14.91
CA PHE A 107 3.34 15.65 -14.19
C PHE A 107 4.67 16.17 -14.74
N GLU A 108 5.52 15.29 -15.28
CA GLU A 108 6.76 15.72 -15.92
C GLU A 108 6.47 16.50 -17.20
N ASP A 109 5.55 15.95 -18.00
CA ASP A 109 5.13 16.49 -19.30
C ASP A 109 4.29 17.77 -19.20
N TRP A 110 3.91 18.19 -17.98
CA TRP A 110 3.16 19.42 -17.80
C TRP A 110 3.93 20.64 -18.30
N ASP A 111 3.24 21.45 -19.09
CA ASP A 111 3.78 22.74 -19.52
C ASP A 111 3.89 23.73 -18.34
N LYS A 112 4.72 24.76 -18.52
CA LYS A 112 4.98 25.80 -17.52
C LYS A 112 3.68 26.46 -17.05
N ASP A 113 2.71 26.64 -17.93
CA ASP A 113 1.42 27.26 -17.56
C ASP A 113 0.54 26.34 -16.72
N GLN A 114 0.58 25.03 -16.95
CA GLN A 114 -0.10 24.05 -16.11
C GLN A 114 0.52 23.98 -14.71
N LYS A 115 1.85 23.98 -14.63
CA LYS A 115 2.61 24.02 -13.36
C LYS A 115 2.30 25.30 -12.57
N ARG A 116 2.23 26.47 -13.25
CA ARG A 116 1.85 27.76 -12.65
C ARG A 116 0.41 27.76 -12.15
N SER A 117 -0.53 27.24 -12.93
CA SER A 117 -1.94 27.11 -12.54
C SER A 117 -2.09 26.28 -11.26
N MET A 118 -1.39 25.15 -11.18
CA MET A 118 -1.41 24.30 -9.98
C MET A 118 -0.75 24.94 -8.76
N GLN A 119 0.32 25.71 -8.95
CA GLN A 119 0.91 26.51 -7.87
C GLN A 119 -0.04 27.59 -7.36
N ALA A 120 -0.75 28.27 -8.27
CA ALA A 120 -1.78 29.26 -7.89
C ALA A 120 -2.91 28.60 -7.09
N ILE A 121 -3.38 27.42 -7.49
CA ILE A 121 -4.38 26.64 -6.73
C ILE A 121 -3.84 26.27 -5.34
N SER A 122 -2.60 25.78 -5.24
CA SER A 122 -1.99 25.42 -3.95
C SER A 122 -1.78 26.60 -3.01
N ARG A 123 -1.61 27.81 -3.55
CA ARG A 123 -1.53 29.07 -2.79
C ARG A 123 -2.90 29.66 -2.45
N GLY A 124 -3.99 29.08 -2.96
CA GLY A 124 -5.34 29.63 -2.82
C GLY A 124 -5.64 30.81 -3.74
N GLU A 125 -4.77 31.09 -4.70
CA GLU A 125 -4.88 32.19 -5.68
C GLU A 125 -5.65 31.77 -6.95
N GLY A 126 -5.99 30.49 -7.08
CA GLY A 126 -6.81 29.98 -8.17
C GLY A 126 -8.23 30.55 -8.13
N GLY A 127 -8.69 31.14 -9.24
CA GLY A 127 -10.07 31.61 -9.38
C GLY A 127 -11.05 30.51 -8.97
N SER A 128 -11.97 30.84 -8.05
CA SER A 128 -13.00 29.93 -7.51
C SER A 128 -13.56 29.04 -8.62
N TYR A 129 -13.36 27.72 -8.51
CA TYR A 129 -14.05 26.77 -9.37
C TYR A 129 -15.54 27.03 -9.24
N SER A 130 -16.20 27.49 -10.31
CA SER A 130 -17.65 27.69 -10.35
C SER A 130 -18.35 26.34 -10.48
N GLY A 131 -18.05 25.39 -9.59
CA GLY A 131 -18.86 24.20 -9.42
C GLY A 131 -20.21 24.66 -8.87
N ASN A 132 -21.31 24.26 -9.52
CA ASN A 132 -22.68 24.59 -9.13
C ASN A 132 -22.80 24.70 -7.61
N LYS A 133 -22.98 25.94 -7.11
CA LYS A 133 -23.23 26.17 -5.70
C LYS A 133 -24.50 25.41 -5.34
N ARG A 134 -24.36 24.25 -4.70
CA ARG A 134 -25.49 23.59 -4.06
C ARG A 134 -26.11 24.62 -3.13
N LYS A 135 -27.42 24.86 -3.28
CA LYS A 135 -28.16 25.81 -2.46
C LYS A 135 -27.78 25.57 -0.99
N PRO A 136 -27.41 26.62 -0.23
CA PRO A 136 -27.13 26.49 1.19
C PRO A 136 -28.29 25.76 1.85
N GLN A 137 -27.98 24.63 2.47
CA GLN A 137 -28.97 23.90 3.25
C GLN A 137 -29.43 24.82 4.40
N PRO A 138 -30.73 24.91 4.71
CA PRO A 138 -31.20 25.76 5.79
C PRO A 138 -30.49 25.42 7.10
N PRO A 139 -30.32 26.40 8.03
CA PRO A 139 -29.57 26.20 9.25
C PRO A 139 -30.16 25.02 10.02
N ARG A 140 -29.37 23.95 10.14
CA ARG A 140 -29.75 22.82 10.98
C ARG A 140 -29.71 23.28 12.44
N PRO A 141 -30.72 22.98 13.27
CA PRO A 141 -30.76 23.44 14.65
C PRO A 141 -29.52 22.95 15.41
N ASN A 142 -28.86 23.89 16.08
CA ASN A 142 -27.76 23.78 17.04
C ASN A 142 -27.10 22.39 17.13
N LYS A 143 -26.16 22.13 16.23
CA LYS A 143 -25.28 20.98 16.34
C LYS A 143 -24.37 21.20 17.55
N LYS A 144 -24.36 20.25 18.49
CA LYS A 144 -23.33 20.16 19.53
C LYS A 144 -21.96 20.30 18.86
N SER A 145 -21.07 21.11 19.45
CA SER A 145 -19.70 21.30 18.96
C SER A 145 -19.07 19.95 18.61
N VAL A 146 -18.23 19.89 17.57
CA VAL A 146 -17.49 18.67 17.20
C VAL A 146 -16.77 18.12 18.42
N ARG A 147 -16.24 18.98 19.30
CA ARG A 147 -15.63 18.57 20.57
C ARG A 147 -16.62 17.81 21.48
N ALA A 148 -17.82 18.35 21.68
CA ALA A 148 -18.85 17.70 22.49
C ALA A 148 -19.33 16.37 21.89
N ALA A 149 -19.44 16.27 20.56
CA ALA A 149 -19.77 15.01 19.90
C ALA A 149 -18.65 13.98 20.01
N THR A 150 -17.39 14.42 19.98
CA THR A 150 -16.22 13.55 20.16
C THR A 150 -16.14 13.05 21.60
N GLU A 151 -16.40 13.94 22.56
CA GLU A 151 -16.41 13.61 23.99
C GLU A 151 -17.53 12.62 24.34
N GLU A 152 -18.75 12.80 23.80
CA GLU A 152 -19.84 11.82 23.95
C GLU A 152 -19.46 10.45 23.37
N PHE A 153 -18.82 10.42 22.20
CA PHE A 153 -18.37 9.17 21.58
C PHE A 153 -17.29 8.47 22.41
N LEU A 154 -16.30 9.22 22.90
CA LEU A 154 -15.22 8.68 23.73
C LEU A 154 -15.74 8.18 25.08
N ALA A 155 -16.65 8.93 25.73
CA ALA A 155 -17.26 8.51 26.98
C ALA A 155 -18.10 7.23 26.81
N LYS A 156 -18.84 7.13 25.70
CA LYS A 156 -19.61 5.93 25.37
C LYS A 156 -18.70 4.73 25.10
N ALA A 157 -17.61 4.91 24.36
CA ALA A 157 -16.64 3.86 24.09
C ALA A 157 -15.94 3.38 25.37
N ALA A 158 -15.60 4.30 26.29
CA ALA A 158 -15.00 3.95 27.58
C ALA A 158 -15.94 3.10 28.44
N LEU A 159 -17.24 3.44 28.45
CA LEU A 159 -18.25 2.66 29.19
C LEU A 159 -18.47 1.26 28.60
N GLU A 160 -18.49 1.14 27.27
CA GLU A 160 -18.58 -0.16 26.59
C GLU A 160 -17.31 -1.02 26.81
N LEU A 161 -16.15 -0.38 27.02
CA LEU A 161 -14.90 -1.06 27.35
C LEU A 161 -14.87 -1.54 28.81
N SER A 162 -15.41 -0.76 29.76
CA SER A 162 -15.43 -1.08 31.20
C SER A 162 -16.53 -2.04 31.62
N GLY A 163 -17.29 -2.59 30.66
CA GLY A 163 -18.16 -3.75 30.87
C GLY A 163 -19.26 -3.55 31.91
N HIS A 164 -19.87 -2.36 32.04
CA HIS A 164 -21.04 -2.18 32.91
C HIS A 164 -22.33 -2.50 32.16
N ASN A 165 -22.94 -3.63 32.53
CA ASN A 165 -23.92 -4.37 31.76
C ASN A 165 -25.38 -4.05 32.14
N GLU A 166 -26.00 -3.16 31.38
CA GLU A 166 -27.45 -3.21 31.09
C GLU A 166 -27.76 -3.35 29.59
N SER A 167 -26.80 -3.14 28.70
CA SER A 167 -26.95 -3.43 27.28
C SER A 167 -26.35 -4.81 26.95
N LYS A 168 -27.06 -5.57 26.13
CA LYS A 168 -26.80 -6.99 25.78
C LYS A 168 -25.57 -7.18 24.87
N VAL A 169 -24.51 -6.39 25.06
CA VAL A 169 -23.26 -6.45 24.29
C VAL A 169 -22.11 -6.77 25.24
N LYS A 170 -21.51 -7.94 25.06
CA LYS A 170 -20.40 -8.43 25.88
C LYS A 170 -19.08 -7.89 25.30
N GLY A 171 -18.44 -6.97 26.02
CA GLY A 171 -17.13 -6.43 25.66
C GLY A 171 -16.00 -7.48 25.85
N PRO A 172 -14.89 -7.38 25.10
CA PRO A 172 -13.84 -8.40 25.06
C PRO A 172 -12.80 -8.32 26.20
N ILE A 173 -12.83 -7.31 27.07
CA ILE A 173 -11.81 -7.14 28.12
C ILE A 173 -12.36 -7.60 29.47
N ARG A 174 -11.94 -8.79 29.92
CA ARG A 174 -11.97 -9.14 31.35
C ARG A 174 -10.64 -8.70 31.94
N LEU A 175 -10.66 -7.73 32.85
CA LEU A 175 -9.53 -7.49 33.72
C LEU A 175 -9.45 -8.68 34.68
N LEU A 176 -8.43 -9.53 34.51
CA LEU A 176 -8.02 -10.46 35.55
C LEU A 176 -7.30 -9.61 36.59
N SER A 177 -7.91 -9.45 37.75
CA SER A 177 -7.18 -9.08 38.96
C SER A 177 -6.37 -10.31 39.37
N ASP A 178 -5.05 -10.20 39.28
CA ASP A 178 -4.13 -10.93 40.15
C ASP A 178 -4.28 -10.36 41.58
N GLU A 179 -4.02 -11.18 42.62
CA GLU A 179 -4.19 -10.97 44.09
C GLU A 179 -5.42 -11.77 44.64
N ASP A 180 -5.33 -12.80 45.52
CA ASP A 180 -4.30 -13.19 46.50
C ASP A 180 -4.35 -14.70 46.88
N GLU A 181 -3.23 -15.20 47.42
CA GLU A 181 -3.01 -16.44 48.18
C GLU A 181 -3.85 -16.51 49.48
N ASP A 182 -4.55 -17.63 49.70
CA ASP A 182 -4.63 -18.49 50.92
C ASP A 182 -5.88 -19.41 50.89
#